data_AF-A0A538TEJ5-F1
#
_entry.id   AF-A0A538TEJ5-F1
#
_cell.length_a   1.000
_cell.length_b   1.000
_cell.length_c   1.000
_cell.angle_alpha   90.00
_cell.angle_beta   90.00
_cell.angle_gamma   90.00
#
_symmetry.space_group_name_H-M   'P 1'
#
loop_
_entity.id
_entity.type
_entity.pdbx_description
1 polymer ?
#
loop_
_entity_poly.entity_id
_entity_poly.type
_entity_poly.pdbx_seq_one_letter_code
_entity_poly.pdbx_strand_id
1 'polypeptide(L)' 'MQYSSALLEAVITELTRLPGLGRKSAQRIAFHLLRSPEGDAKRLAQAVLELR' A
#
# COMPACT_ATOMS: atom_id res chain seq x y z
N MET A 1 -1.81 -15.69 -7.70
CA MET A 1 -1.08 -14.42 -7.87
C MET A 1 0.21 -14.50 -7.06
N GLN A 2 1.35 -14.66 -7.73
CA GLN A 2 2.65 -14.77 -7.07
C GLN A 2 3.25 -13.37 -6.97
N TYR A 3 2.81 -12.60 -5.98
CA TYR A 3 3.43 -11.32 -5.69
C TYR A 3 4.83 -11.60 -5.14
N SER A 4 5.86 -10.96 -5.73
CA SER A 4 7.20 -11.04 -5.16
C SER A 4 7.14 -10.48 -3.74
N SER A 5 7.63 -11.25 -2.76
CA SER A 5 7.77 -10.83 -1.36
C SER A 5 8.43 -9.44 -1.26
N ALA A 6 9.35 -9.14 -2.18
CA ALA A 6 10.02 -7.84 -2.26
C ALA A 6 9.10 -6.65 -2.57
N LEU A 7 8.10 -6.82 -3.45
CA LEU A 7 7.17 -5.73 -3.80
C LEU A 7 6.24 -5.41 -2.63
N LEU A 8 5.79 -6.44 -1.90
CA LEU A 8 4.96 -6.26 -0.72
C LEU A 8 5.74 -5.54 0.39
N GLU A 9 6.99 -5.94 0.64
CA GLU A 9 7.85 -5.26 1.62
C GLU A 9 8.17 -3.82 1.24
N ALA A 10 8.33 -3.51 -0.05
CA ALA A 10 8.48 -2.13 -0.51
C ALA A 10 7.26 -1.27 -0.16
N VAL A 11 6.04 -1.77 -0.44
CA VAL A 11 4.79 -1.07 -0.09
C VAL A 11 4.67 -0.90 1.43
N ILE A 12 4.95 -1.94 2.21
CA ILE A 12 4.94 -1.86 3.68
C ILE A 12 5.90 -0.77 4.15
N THR A 13 7.12 -0.74 3.60
CA THR A 13 8.15 0.24 3.96
C THR A 13 7.68 1.67 3.67
N GLU A 14 7.13 1.93 2.48
CA GLU A 14 6.61 3.26 2.13
C GLU A 14 5.43 3.68 3.01
N LEU A 15 4.51 2.76 3.31
CA LEU A 15 3.41 3.02 4.23
C LEU A 15 3.91 3.40 5.64
N THR A 16 4.98 2.77 6.14
CA THR A 16 5.53 3.13 7.47
C THR A 16 6.14 4.52 7.56
N ARG A 17 6.38 5.20 6.42
CA ARG A 17 6.84 6.59 6.42
C ARG A 17 5.73 7.58 6.78
N LEU A 18 4.47 7.16 6.73
CA LEU A 18 3.33 8.01 7.05
C LEU A 18 3.23 8.24 8.57
N PRO A 19 2.95 9.47 9.03
CA PRO A 19 2.83 9.77 10.45
C PRO A 19 1.69 8.95 11.08
N GLY A 20 1.96 8.31 12.21
CA GLY A 20 0.98 7.48 12.92
C GLY A 20 0.82 6.05 12.39
N LEU A 21 1.59 5.64 11.37
CA LEU A 21 1.50 4.30 10.80
C LEU A 21 2.73 3.41 11.14
N GLY A 22 2.59 2.51 12.11
CA GLY A 22 3.61 1.51 12.42
C GLY A 22 3.60 0.28 11.48
N ARG A 23 4.66 -0.54 11.52
CA ARG A 23 4.83 -1.73 10.65
C ARG A 23 3.62 -2.67 10.63
N LYS A 24 3.02 -2.98 11.77
CA LYS A 24 1.83 -3.85 11.86
C LYS A 24 0.62 -3.26 11.12
N SER A 25 0.42 -1.94 11.22
CA SER A 25 -0.67 -1.25 10.52
C SER A 25 -0.38 -1.13 9.03
N ALA A 26 0.86 -0.84 8.64
CA ALA A 26 1.32 -0.84 7.26
C ALA A 26 1.10 -2.20 6.58
N GLN A 27 1.48 -3.29 7.24
CA GLN A 27 1.22 -4.66 6.76
C GLN A 27 -0.27 -4.92 6.53
N ARG A 28 -1.13 -4.56 7.49
CA ARG A 28 -2.59 -4.72 7.35
C ARG A 28 -3.12 -3.98 6.12
N ILE A 29 -2.67 -2.75 5.89
CA ILE A 29 -3.09 -1.95 4.73
C ILE A 29 -2.55 -2.55 3.43
N ALA A 30 -1.28 -2.95 3.39
CA ALA A 30 -0.68 -3.56 2.20
C ALA A 30 -1.40 -4.86 1.80
N PHE A 31 -1.73 -5.72 2.77
CA PHE A 31 -2.52 -6.93 2.51
C PHE A 31 -3.97 -6.63 2.11
N HIS A 32 -4.57 -5.56 2.65
CA HIS A 32 -5.89 -5.11 2.20
C HIS A 32 -5.84 -4.70 0.72
N LEU A 33 -4.92 -3.81 0.35
CA LEU A 33 -4.71 -3.37 -1.04
C LEU A 33 -4.44 -4.53 -2.00
N LEU A 34 -3.71 -5.55 -1.53
CA LEU A 34 -3.44 -6.76 -2.32
C LEU A 34 -4.69 -7.58 -2.65
N ARG A 35 -5.68 -7.56 -1.76
CA ARG A 35 -6.94 -8.30 -1.89
C ARG A 35 -8.05 -7.46 -2.52
N SER A 36 -7.89 -6.14 -2.55
CA SER A 36 -8.83 -5.23 -3.18
C SER A 36 -8.82 -5.38 -4.70
N PRO A 37 -9.92 -5.05 -5.38
CA PRO A 37 -9.94 -4.92 -6.84
C PRO A 37 -8.83 -3.99 -7.32
N GLU A 38 -8.20 -4.32 -8.46
CA GLU A 38 -7.09 -3.55 -9.02
C GLU A 38 -7.42 -2.05 -9.21
N GLY A 39 -8.69 -1.75 -9.52
CA GLY A 39 -9.18 -0.38 -9.67
C GLY A 39 -9.10 0.44 -8.39
N ASP A 40 -9.20 -0.17 -7.21
CA ASP A 40 -9.22 0.57 -5.93
C ASP A 40 -7.82 1.09 -5.59
N ALA A 41 -6.80 0.23 -5.73
CA ALA A 41 -5.41 0.63 -5.54
C ALA A 41 -4.99 1.73 -6.54
N LYS A 42 -5.43 1.63 -7.80
CA LYS A 42 -5.20 2.65 -8.82
C LYS A 42 -5.84 3.99 -8.47
N ARG A 43 -7.11 4.00 -8.03
CA ARG A 43 -7.80 5.23 -7.61
C ARG A 43 -7.10 5.90 -6.42
N LEU A 44 -6.67 5.11 -5.42
CA LEU A 44 -5.93 5.64 -4.28
C LEU A 44 -4.60 6.27 -4.71
N ALA A 45 -3.82 5.58 -5.55
CA ALA A 45 -2.54 6.09 -6.04
C ALA A 45 -2.73 7.40 -6.82
N GLN A 46 -3.74 7.46 -7.69
CA GLN A 46 -4.04 8.66 -8.47
C GLN A 46 -4.44 9.83 -7.57
N ALA A 47 -5.33 9.61 -6.60
CA ALA A 47 -5.74 10.66 -5.65
C ALA A 47 -4.56 11.22 -4.86
N VAL A 48 -3.59 10.38 -4.48
CA VAL A 48 -2.35 10.83 -3.82
C VAL A 48 -1.47 11.66 -4.75
N LEU A 49 -1.38 11.31 -6.03
CA LEU A 49 -0.60 12.05 -7.03
C LEU A 49 -1.21 13.43 -7.34
N GLU A 50 -2.54 13.53 -7.34
CA GLU A 50 -3.31 14.76 -7.61
C GLU A 50 -3.33 15.77 -6.44
N LEU A 51 -2.85 15.40 -5.25
CA LEU A 51 -2.71 16.34 -4.13
C LEU A 51 -1.61 17.41 -4.35
N ARG A 52 -0.86 17.33 -5.44
CA ARG A 52 0.22 18.24 -5.81
C ARG A 52 -0.23 19.21 -6.88
#